data_AF-A7NP23-F1
#
_entry.id   AF-A7NP23-F1
#
_cell.length_a   1.000
_cell.length_b   1.000
_cell.length_c   1.000
_cell.angle_alpha   90.00
_cell.angle_beta   90.00
_cell.angle_gamma   90.00
#
_symmetry.space_group_name_H-M   'P 1'
#
loop_
_entity.id
_entity.type
_entity.pdbx_description
1 polymer ?
#
loop_
_entity_poly.entity_id
_entity_poly.type
_entity_poly.pdbx_seq_one_letter_code
_entity_poly.pdbx_strand_id
1 'polypeptide(L)' 'MKSCWYLLLIGAGIVLIISFIYNLAFAGIPYQDPPPDLAARYAFHAAVANALFWTGSAVVLLGVIIGVLSFALRRRR' A
#
# COMPACT_ATOMS: atom_id res chain seq x y z
N MET A 1 11.00 -14.37 -22.09
CA MET A 1 10.72 -14.28 -20.64
C MET A 1 9.31 -13.76 -20.47
N LYS A 2 8.39 -14.58 -19.92
CA LYS A 2 6.98 -14.18 -19.76
C LYS A 2 6.92 -13.03 -18.75
N SER A 3 6.20 -11.96 -19.10
CA SER A 3 6.20 -10.69 -18.37
C SER A 3 5.41 -10.84 -17.07
N CYS A 4 6.06 -11.20 -15.94
CA CYS A 4 5.40 -11.41 -14.64
C CYS A 4 5.05 -10.12 -13.87
N TRP A 5 5.15 -8.94 -14.48
CA TRP A 5 4.87 -7.65 -13.84
C TRP A 5 3.43 -7.54 -13.29
N TYR A 6 2.47 -8.26 -13.88
CA TYR A 6 1.10 -8.30 -13.38
C TYR A 6 1.00 -8.95 -11.99
N LEU A 7 1.88 -9.89 -11.64
CA LEU A 7 1.92 -10.50 -10.30
C LEU A 7 2.35 -9.48 -9.23
N LEU A 8 3.25 -8.57 -9.58
CA LEU A 8 3.65 -7.47 -8.68
C LEU A 8 2.47 -6.53 -8.43
N LEU A 9 1.68 -6.22 -9.46
CA LEU A 9 0.49 -5.39 -9.30
C LEU A 9 -0.61 -6.07 -8.47
N ILE A 10 -0.83 -7.37 -8.68
CA ILE A 10 -1.78 -8.15 -7.88
C ILE A 10 -1.34 -8.19 -6.40
N GLY A 11 -0.06 -8.51 -6.16
CA GLY A 11 0.49 -8.51 -4.81
C GLY A 11 0.39 -7.15 -4.11
N ALA A 12 0.72 -6.07 -4.83
CA ALA A 12 0.62 -4.72 -4.30
C ALA A 12 -0.83 -4.29 -4.04
N GLY A 13 -1.77 -4.68 -4.90
CA GLY A 13 -3.20 -4.47 -4.68
C GLY A 13 -3.69 -5.16 -3.41
N ILE A 14 -3.27 -6.39 -3.16
CA ILE A 14 -3.60 -7.12 -1.92
C ILE A 14 -3.04 -6.38 -0.69
N VAL A 15 -1.79 -5.94 -0.75
CA VAL A 15 -1.16 -5.16 0.36
C VAL A 15 -1.93 -3.86 0.63
N LEU A 16 -2.36 -3.14 -0.41
CA LEU A 16 -3.16 -1.92 -0.25
C LEU A 16 -4.55 -2.20 0.35
N ILE A 17 -5.21 -3.29 -0.06
CA ILE A 17 -6.50 -3.69 0.51
C ILE A 17 -6.34 -4.04 2.00
N ILE A 18 -5.31 -4.80 2.35
CA ILE A 18 -5.00 -5.14 3.75
C ILE A 18 -4.71 -3.87 4.55
N SER A 19 -3.93 -2.95 3.99
CA SER A 19 -3.64 -1.66 4.62
C SER A 19 -4.90 -0.84 4.88
N PHE A 20 -5.84 -0.81 3.94
CA PHE A 20 -7.11 -0.11 4.07
C PHE A 20 -7.98 -0.72 5.16
N ILE A 21 -8.13 -2.05 5.16
CA ILE A 21 -8.89 -2.78 6.19
C ILE A 21 -8.27 -2.54 7.57
N TYR A 22 -6.94 -2.59 7.68
CA TYR A 22 -6.23 -2.35 8.94
C TYR A 22 -6.46 -0.92 9.44
N ASN A 23 -6.42 0.06 8.54
CA ASN A 23 -6.68 1.46 8.88
C ASN A 23 -8.11 1.66 9.39
N LEU A 24 -9.11 1.07 8.72
CA LEU A 24 -10.51 1.12 9.17
C LEU A 24 -10.73 0.46 10.53
N ALA A 25 -10.09 -0.69 10.75
CA ALA A 25 -10.29 -1.47 11.98
C ALA A 25 -9.63 -0.81 13.21
N PHE A 26 -8.46 -0.18 13.05
CA PHE A 26 -7.65 0.27 14.19
C PHE A 26 -7.41 1.78 14.27
N ALA A 27 -7.40 2.48 13.13
CA ALA A 27 -6.97 3.86 13.05
C ALA A 27 -8.07 4.79 12.49
N GLY A 28 -9.33 4.34 12.44
CA GLY A 28 -10.49 5.04 11.85
C GLY A 28 -10.66 6.53 12.19
N ILE A 29 -11.67 6.90 12.96
CA ILE A 29 -11.85 8.29 13.39
C ILE A 29 -11.09 8.48 14.71
N PRO A 30 -10.12 9.40 14.82
CA PRO A 30 -9.45 9.65 16.09
C PRO A 30 -10.47 10.09 17.13
N TYR A 31 -10.35 9.55 18.35
CA TYR A 31 -11.11 10.03 19.49
C TYR A 31 -10.82 11.52 19.70
N GLN A 32 -11.85 12.33 19.96
CA GLN A 32 -11.69 13.77 20.11
C GLN A 32 -10.94 14.15 21.40
N ASP A 33 -11.14 13.38 22.47
CA ASP A 33 -10.38 13.47 23.72
C ASP A 33 -10.03 12.07 24.25
N PRO A 34 -9.04 11.39 23.66
CA PRO A 34 -8.61 10.09 24.12
C PRO A 34 -7.78 10.22 25.40
N PRO A 35 -7.97 9.32 26.38
CA PRO A 35 -6.98 9.05 27.41
C PRO A 35 -5.59 8.79 26.79
N PRO A 36 -4.49 9.15 27.46
CA PRO A 36 -3.14 9.06 26.91
C PRO A 36 -2.77 7.64 26.43
N ASP A 37 -3.24 6.60 27.11
CA ASP A 37 -3.02 5.21 26.70
C ASP A 37 -3.71 4.85 25.37
N LEU A 38 -4.92 5.39 25.13
CA LEU A 38 -5.65 5.19 23.88
C LEU A 38 -5.04 6.01 22.73
N ALA A 39 -4.56 7.23 23.03
CA ALA A 39 -3.85 8.06 22.06
C ALA A 39 -2.55 7.37 21.57
N ALA A 40 -1.77 6.79 22.48
CA ALA A 40 -0.54 6.08 22.14
C ALA A 40 -0.80 4.84 21.27
N ARG A 41 -1.84 4.05 21.60
CA ARG A 41 -2.24 2.88 20.79
C ARG A 41 -2.71 3.29 19.40
N TYR A 42 -3.53 4.34 19.31
CA TYR A 42 -3.98 4.87 18.03
C TYR A 42 -2.80 5.31 17.16
N ALA A 43 -1.85 6.09 17.72
CA ALA A 43 -0.67 6.55 17.01
C ALA A 43 0.18 5.39 16.48
N PHE A 44 0.33 4.32 17.28
CA PHE A 44 1.04 3.10 16.84
C PHE A 44 0.34 2.43 15.65
N HIS A 45 -0.98 2.20 15.75
CA HIS A 45 -1.73 1.57 14.66
C HIS A 45 -1.80 2.44 13.40
N ALA A 46 -1.93 3.75 13.55
CA ALA A 46 -1.90 4.69 12.44
C ALA A 46 -0.53 4.69 11.74
N ALA A 47 0.57 4.60 12.49
CA ALA A 47 1.92 4.50 11.92
C ALA A 47 2.10 3.20 11.11
N VAL A 48 1.61 2.06 11.64
CA VAL A 48 1.64 0.77 10.93
C VAL A 48 0.79 0.82 9.66
N ALA A 49 -0.43 1.36 9.74
CA ALA A 49 -1.31 1.53 8.59
C ALA A 49 -0.65 2.39 7.50
N ASN A 50 -0.03 3.50 7.88
CA ASN A 50 0.66 4.40 6.96
C ASN A 50 1.88 3.70 6.30
N ALA A 51 2.66 2.94 7.06
CA ALA A 51 3.79 2.18 6.52
C ALA A 51 3.33 1.12 5.49
N LEU A 52 2.25 0.39 5.78
CA LEU A 52 1.65 -0.56 4.85
C LEU A 52 1.12 0.13 3.58
N PHE A 53 0.53 1.30 3.72
CA PHE A 53 0.04 2.08 2.59
C PHE A 53 1.20 2.51 1.67
N TRP A 54 2.25 3.12 2.23
CA TRP A 54 3.41 3.58 1.46
C TRP A 54 4.15 2.44 0.76
N THR A 55 4.32 1.31 1.45
CA THR A 55 4.95 0.12 0.85
C THR A 55 4.13 -0.44 -0.29
N GLY A 56 2.81 -0.58 -0.12
CA GLY A 56 1.90 -0.97 -1.19
C GLY A 56 1.94 -0.03 -2.39
N SER A 57 1.87 1.29 -2.14
CA SER A 57 1.95 2.31 -3.19
C SER A 57 3.27 2.28 -3.96
N ALA A 58 4.40 2.11 -3.29
CA ALA A 58 5.72 2.02 -3.93
C ALA A 58 5.81 0.81 -4.87
N VAL A 59 5.29 -0.36 -4.46
CA VAL A 59 5.30 -1.56 -5.30
C VAL A 59 4.38 -1.39 -6.51
N VAL A 60 3.20 -0.76 -6.36
CA VAL A 60 2.33 -0.43 -7.51
C VAL A 60 3.08 0.47 -8.50
N LEU A 61 3.70 1.56 -8.02
CA LEU A 61 4.44 2.49 -8.87
C LEU A 61 5.56 1.79 -9.64
N LEU A 62 6.36 0.95 -8.98
CA LEU A 62 7.40 0.15 -9.63
C LEU A 62 6.82 -0.80 -10.68
N GLY A 63 5.72 -1.49 -10.36
CA GLY A 63 5.03 -2.39 -11.28
C GLY A 63 4.54 -1.66 -12.54
N VAL A 64 3.97 -0.46 -12.38
CA VAL A 64 3.52 0.38 -13.50
C VAL A 64 4.70 0.84 -14.35
N ILE A 65 5.78 1.34 -13.73
CA ILE A 65 6.98 1.80 -14.45
C ILE A 65 7.56 0.65 -15.29
N ILE A 66 7.75 -0.53 -14.69
CA ILE A 66 8.26 -1.71 -15.40
C ILE A 66 7.32 -2.12 -16.53
N GLY A 67 6.01 -2.10 -16.30
CA GLY A 67 4.99 -2.42 -17.30
C GLY A 67 5.04 -1.48 -18.51
N VAL A 68 5.08 -0.18 -18.26
CA VAL A 68 5.15 0.87 -19.30
C VAL A 68 6.47 0.76 -20.08
N LEU A 69 7.61 0.61 -19.39
CA LEU A 69 8.90 0.43 -20.04
C LEU A 69 8.93 -0.82 -20.91
N SER A 70 8.40 -1.94 -20.40
CA SER A 70 8.31 -3.20 -21.15
C SER A 70 7.43 -3.07 -22.39
N PHE A 71 6.31 -2.35 -22.28
CA PHE A 71 5.41 -2.08 -23.40
C PHE A 71 6.08 -1.18 -24.46
N ALA A 72 6.72 -0.09 -24.03
CA ALA A 72 7.42 0.82 -24.93
C ALA A 72 8.58 0.14 -25.68
N LEU A 73 9.36 -0.70 -24.99
CA LEU A 73 10.45 -1.47 -25.59
C LEU A 73 9.96 -2.52 -26.58
N ARG A 74 8.82 -3.19 -26.30
CA ARG A 74 8.20 -4.13 -27.24
C ARG A 74 7.61 -3.44 -28.47
N ARG A 75 7.13 -2.22 -28.34
CA ARG A 75 6.58 -1.44 -29.46
C ARG A 75 7.66 -0.90 -30.40
N ARG A 76 8.92 -0.81 -29.93
CA ARG A 76 10.08 -0.37 -30.73
C ARG A 76 10.85 -1.50 -31.43
N ARG A 77 10.57 -2.77 -31.13
CA ARG A 77 11.08 -3.93 -31.87
C ARG A 77 10.00 -4.43 -32.82
#